data_AF-A0A7V3C6L8-F1
#
_entry.id   AF-A0A7V3C6L8-F1
#
_cell.length_a   1.000
_cell.length_b   1.000
_cell.length_c   1.000
_cell.angle_alpha   90.00
_cell.angle_beta   90.00
_cell.angle_gamma   90.00
#
_symmetry.space_group_name_H-M   'P 1'
#
loop_
_entity.id
_entity.type
_entity.pdbx_description
1 polymer ?
#
loop_
_entity_poly.entity_id
_entity_poly.type
_entity_poly.pdbx_seq_one_letter_code
_entity_poly.pdbx_strand_id
1 'polypeptide(L)'
;MKGQEQMLMELLQRWRNVFQEVIQLSKEIESLPDECECADADAHLEGRCRCCGGHERTSASHGHVETCTTLLTRLRAHVSILCEDFARVANPIKAGASGAESFEMRRGIFLTANDLQRIAQAVERVGEAVVGFRRTCAVSEMQSVKRRCAELREHCEQLNAALEGQ
;
A
#
# COMPACT_ATOMS: atom_id res chain seq x y z
N MET A 1 29.47 4.03 -11.05
CA MET A 1 28.40 3.19 -11.66
C MET A 1 27.88 2.11 -10.73
N LYS A 2 28.70 1.26 -10.08
CA LYS A 2 28.23 0.21 -9.14
C LYS A 2 27.26 0.66 -8.02
N GLY A 3 27.41 1.89 -7.49
CA GLY A 3 26.53 2.39 -6.42
C GLY A 3 25.11 2.76 -6.86
N GLN A 4 24.91 3.16 -8.12
CA GLN A 4 23.57 3.53 -8.62
C GLN A 4 22.71 2.30 -8.90
N GLU A 5 23.31 1.24 -9.45
CA GLU A 5 22.63 -0.04 -9.69
C GLU A 5 22.20 -0.70 -8.38
N GLN A 6 23.08 -0.69 -7.36
CA GLN A 6 22.75 -1.22 -6.03
C GLN A 6 21.55 -0.48 -5.40
N MET A 7 21.56 0.85 -5.46
CA MET A 7 20.47 1.67 -4.92
C MET A 7 19.14 1.46 -5.67
N LEU A 8 19.19 1.25 -7.00
CA LEU A 8 18.01 0.90 -7.78
C LEU A 8 17.45 -0.47 -7.38
N MET A 9 18.31 -1.47 -7.18
CA MET A 9 17.88 -2.80 -6.72
C MET A 9 17.24 -2.74 -5.32
N GLU A 10 17.77 -1.92 -4.42
CA GLU A 10 17.19 -1.70 -3.10
C GLU A 10 15.80 -1.03 -3.19
N LEU A 11 15.64 -0.03 -4.06
CA LEU A 11 14.33 0.62 -4.30
C LEU A 11 13.31 -0.38 -4.87
N LEU A 12 13.70 -1.19 -5.85
CA LEU A 12 12.83 -2.22 -6.43
C LEU A 12 12.45 -3.31 -5.41
N GLN A 13 13.35 -3.65 -4.50
CA GLN A 13 13.03 -4.59 -3.42
C GLN A 13 12.06 -3.98 -2.41
N ARG A 14 12.26 -2.71 -2.02
CA ARG A 14 11.34 -1.98 -1.13
C ARG A 14 9.96 -1.82 -1.77
N TRP A 15 9.90 -1.51 -3.06
CA TRP A 15 8.66 -1.50 -3.83
C TRP A 15 7.94 -2.85 -3.77
N ARG A 16 8.65 -3.96 -4.02
CA ARG A 16 8.06 -5.31 -3.93
C ARG A 16 7.48 -5.60 -2.56
N ASN A 17 8.15 -5.17 -1.48
CA ASN A 17 7.62 -5.32 -0.12
C ASN A 17 6.32 -4.52 0.07
N VAL A 18 6.30 -3.25 -0.37
CA VAL A 18 5.08 -2.40 -0.34
C VAL A 18 3.94 -3.05 -1.13
N PHE A 19 4.22 -3.56 -2.33
CA PHE A 19 3.22 -4.22 -3.18
C PHE A 19 2.62 -5.44 -2.47
N GLN A 20 3.44 -6.33 -1.90
CA GLN A 20 2.97 -7.51 -1.17
C GLN A 20 2.11 -7.13 0.06
N GLU A 21 2.49 -6.06 0.77
CA GLU A 21 1.71 -5.56 1.91
C GLU A 21 0.34 -5.01 1.48
N VAL A 22 0.27 -4.31 0.35
CA VAL A 22 -1.01 -3.83 -0.22
C VAL A 22 -1.90 -5.00 -0.62
N ILE A 23 -1.34 -6.04 -1.24
CA ILE A 23 -2.09 -7.24 -1.60
C ILE A 23 -2.62 -7.94 -0.34
N GLN A 24 -1.79 -8.07 0.70
CA GLN A 24 -2.22 -8.68 1.95
C GLN A 24 -3.32 -7.84 2.63
N LEU A 25 -3.13 -6.53 2.75
CA LEU A 25 -4.14 -5.62 3.32
C LEU A 25 -5.46 -5.70 2.55
N SER A 26 -5.41 -5.73 1.22
CA SER A 26 -6.60 -5.81 0.38
C SER A 26 -7.36 -7.11 0.63
N LYS A 27 -6.65 -8.25 0.71
CA LYS A 27 -7.26 -9.55 1.04
C LYS A 27 -7.92 -9.53 2.41
N GLU A 28 -7.25 -9.01 3.43
CA GLU A 28 -7.80 -8.91 4.77
C GLU A 28 -9.07 -8.05 4.80
N ILE A 29 -9.04 -6.88 4.16
CA ILE A 29 -10.19 -5.97 4.10
C ILE A 29 -11.34 -6.53 3.27
N GLU A 30 -11.06 -7.18 2.13
CA GLU A 30 -12.08 -7.83 1.30
C GLU A 30 -12.77 -8.98 2.04
N SER A 31 -12.04 -9.68 2.93
CA SER A 31 -12.59 -10.77 3.73
C SER A 31 -13.57 -10.32 4.82
N LEU A 32 -13.53 -9.05 5.24
CA LEU A 32 -14.46 -8.50 6.23
C LEU A 32 -15.91 -8.55 5.72
N PRO A 33 -16.93 -8.72 6.57
CA PRO A 33 -18.31 -8.70 6.13
C PRO A 33 -18.67 -7.31 5.60
N ASP A 34 -19.65 -7.25 4.71
CA ASP A 34 -20.23 -5.96 4.32
C ASP A 34 -21.15 -5.40 5.42
N GLU A 35 -21.81 -6.29 6.17
CA GLU A 35 -22.81 -5.93 7.17
C GLU A 35 -22.55 -6.61 8.51
N CYS A 36 -22.64 -5.84 9.59
CA CYS A 36 -22.58 -6.32 10.96
C CYS A 36 -23.18 -5.31 11.93
N GLU A 37 -23.94 -5.79 12.91
CA GLU A 37 -24.64 -4.96 13.90
C GLU A 37 -23.91 -4.86 15.25
N CYS A 38 -22.70 -5.41 15.38
CA CYS A 38 -22.01 -5.48 16.68
C CYS A 38 -21.50 -4.13 17.21
N ALA A 39 -21.46 -3.10 16.34
CA ALA A 39 -20.92 -1.77 16.62
C ALA A 39 -19.45 -1.74 17.12
N ASP A 40 -18.70 -2.83 16.93
CA ASP A 40 -17.31 -2.99 17.40
C ASP A 40 -16.35 -3.03 16.21
N ALA A 41 -16.02 -1.84 15.69
CA ALA A 41 -15.16 -1.67 14.53
C ALA A 41 -13.73 -2.23 14.73
N ASP A 42 -13.18 -2.14 15.94
CA ASP A 42 -11.84 -2.68 16.21
C ASP A 42 -11.83 -4.20 16.18
N ALA A 43 -12.86 -4.86 16.72
CA ALA A 43 -13.00 -6.30 16.57
C ALA A 43 -13.09 -6.74 15.10
N HIS A 44 -13.68 -5.95 14.21
CA HIS A 44 -13.64 -6.22 12.77
C HIS A 44 -12.24 -6.12 12.18
N LEU A 45 -11.57 -4.98 12.40
CA LEU A 45 -10.24 -4.71 11.83
C LEU A 45 -9.16 -5.69 12.34
N GLU A 46 -9.39 -6.28 13.51
CA GLU A 46 -8.54 -7.30 14.12
C GLU A 46 -8.98 -8.73 13.81
N GLY A 47 -10.10 -8.93 13.10
CA GLY A 47 -10.65 -10.25 12.79
C GLY A 47 -11.21 -11.00 14.01
N ARG A 48 -11.53 -10.30 15.09
CA ARG A 48 -12.04 -10.86 16.36
C ARG A 48 -13.56 -10.71 16.54
N CYS A 49 -14.27 -10.14 15.56
CA CYS A 49 -15.70 -9.91 15.65
C CYS A 49 -16.49 -11.23 15.73
N ARG A 50 -17.20 -11.42 16.84
CA ARG A 50 -17.98 -12.65 17.11
C ARG A 50 -19.22 -12.80 16.23
N CYS A 51 -19.80 -11.69 15.78
CA CYS A 51 -21.00 -11.68 14.94
C CYS A 51 -20.72 -12.22 13.53
N CYS A 52 -19.47 -12.11 13.08
CA CYS A 52 -19.07 -12.46 11.71
C CYS A 52 -18.35 -13.80 11.66
N GLY A 53 -18.56 -14.63 12.70
CA GLY A 53 -17.93 -15.93 12.85
C GLY A 53 -16.43 -15.86 13.12
N GLY A 54 -15.89 -14.67 13.44
CA GLY A 54 -14.46 -14.41 13.53
C GLY A 54 -13.73 -15.04 12.36
N HIS A 55 -13.88 -14.45 11.15
CA HIS A 55 -13.38 -14.95 9.86
C HIS A 55 -12.33 -16.01 10.09
N GLU A 56 -12.61 -17.28 9.76
CA GLU A 56 -11.69 -18.39 9.91
C GLU A 56 -10.41 -18.07 9.11
N ARG A 57 -9.55 -17.25 9.72
CA ARG A 57 -8.27 -16.80 9.21
C ARG A 57 -7.50 -18.09 9.15
N THR A 58 -7.35 -18.60 7.94
CA THR A 58 -6.86 -19.94 7.65
C THR A 58 -5.48 -20.05 8.26
N SER A 59 -5.45 -20.52 9.51
CA SER A 59 -4.27 -20.52 10.35
C SER A 59 -3.53 -21.79 10.02
N ALA A 60 -2.83 -21.77 8.89
CA ALA A 60 -1.76 -22.70 8.63
C ALA A 60 -0.44 -22.02 8.98
N SER A 61 0.16 -22.49 10.09
CA SER A 61 1.49 -22.20 10.61
C SER A 61 1.65 -21.01 11.58
N HIS A 62 2.36 -21.30 12.67
CA HIS A 62 2.65 -20.43 13.81
C HIS A 62 3.41 -19.14 13.41
N GLY A 63 2.67 -18.09 13.06
CA GLY A 63 3.19 -16.74 12.87
C GLY A 63 2.17 -15.72 13.33
N HIS A 64 2.61 -14.60 13.88
CA HIS A 64 1.74 -13.50 14.30
C HIS A 64 0.74 -13.17 13.19
N VAL A 65 -0.55 -13.36 13.46
CA VAL A 65 -1.61 -12.96 12.54
C VAL A 65 -1.62 -11.44 12.50
N GLU A 66 -1.26 -10.87 11.34
CA GLU A 66 -1.25 -9.41 11.18
C GLU A 66 -2.69 -8.89 11.06
N THR A 67 -3.00 -7.81 11.76
CA THR A 67 -4.30 -7.14 11.70
C THR A 67 -4.29 -6.07 10.59
N CYS A 68 -5.47 -5.66 10.12
CA CYS A 68 -5.58 -4.59 9.12
C CYS A 68 -4.90 -3.30 9.61
N THR A 69 -5.01 -3.03 10.91
CA THR A 69 -4.40 -1.88 11.58
C THR A 69 -2.87 -1.95 11.61
N THR A 70 -2.32 -3.14 11.86
CA THR A 70 -0.86 -3.38 11.85
C THR A 70 -0.31 -3.23 10.44
N LEU A 71 -0.97 -3.88 9.46
CA LEU A 71 -0.60 -3.79 8.05
C LEU A 71 -0.62 -2.35 7.55
N LEU A 72 -1.69 -1.60 7.83
CA LEU A 72 -1.81 -0.21 7.38
C LEU A 72 -0.77 0.72 8.02
N THR A 73 -0.46 0.52 9.31
CA THR A 73 0.58 1.31 10.00
C THR A 73 1.95 1.05 9.39
N ARG A 74 2.29 -0.22 9.13
CA ARG A 74 3.55 -0.60 8.50
C ARG A 74 3.64 -0.08 7.07
N LEU A 75 2.57 -0.26 6.29
CA LEU A 75 2.50 0.21 4.91
C LEU A 75 2.73 1.71 4.79
N ARG A 76 2.13 2.51 5.68
CA ARG A 76 2.39 3.96 5.77
C ARG A 76 3.87 4.27 5.96
N ALA A 77 4.51 3.60 6.92
CA ALA A 77 5.93 3.79 7.18
C ALA A 77 6.78 3.41 5.96
N HIS A 78 6.52 2.26 5.34
CA HIS A 78 7.25 1.79 4.16
C HIS A 78 7.07 2.71 2.95
N VAL A 79 5.85 3.18 2.69
CA VAL A 79 5.58 4.11 1.58
C VAL A 79 6.25 5.47 1.84
N SER A 80 6.26 5.97 3.08
CA SER A 80 6.97 7.21 3.43
C SER A 80 8.47 7.08 3.15
N ILE A 81 9.10 6.02 3.65
CA ILE A 81 10.52 5.73 3.44
C ILE A 81 10.82 5.59 1.94
N LEU A 82 9.98 4.87 1.19
CA LEU A 82 10.16 4.68 -0.24
C LEU A 82 10.08 6.01 -1.00
N CYS A 83 9.15 6.90 -0.64
CA CYS A 83 9.05 8.23 -1.22
C CYS A 83 10.31 9.08 -0.94
N GLU A 84 10.81 9.05 0.30
CA GLU A 84 12.04 9.76 0.68
C GLU A 84 13.26 9.25 -0.07
N ASP A 85 13.45 7.93 -0.13
CA ASP A 85 14.57 7.32 -0.85
C ASP A 85 14.48 7.63 -2.34
N PHE A 86 13.28 7.51 -2.93
CA PHE A 86 13.08 7.85 -4.32
C PHE A 86 13.40 9.32 -4.62
N ALA A 87 12.98 10.26 -3.77
CA ALA A 87 13.31 11.67 -3.92
C ALA A 87 14.83 11.93 -3.85
N ARG A 88 15.55 11.23 -2.98
CA ARG A 88 17.03 11.30 -2.89
C ARG A 88 17.70 10.80 -4.16
N VAL A 89 17.16 9.78 -4.82
CA VAL A 89 17.71 9.24 -6.08
C VAL A 89 17.35 10.10 -7.29
N ALA A 90 16.13 10.62 -7.34
CA ALA A 90 15.63 11.38 -8.49
C ALA A 90 16.29 12.76 -8.62
N ASN A 91 16.64 13.42 -7.51
CA ASN A 91 17.19 14.78 -7.52
C ASN A 91 18.57 14.91 -8.20
N PRO A 92 19.58 14.04 -7.91
CA PRO A 92 20.86 14.06 -8.60
C PRO A 92 20.76 13.79 -10.10
N ILE A 93 19.84 12.91 -10.51
CA ILE A 93 19.64 12.54 -11.93
C ILE A 93 19.03 13.71 -12.72
N LYS A 94 18.17 14.52 -12.09
CA LYS A 94 17.65 15.76 -12.69
C LYS A 94 18.73 16.82 -12.90
N ALA A 95 19.75 16.87 -12.02
CA ALA A 95 20.78 17.90 -12.03
C ALA A 95 21.98 17.61 -12.97
N GLY A 96 22.31 16.33 -13.21
CA GLY A 96 23.56 15.95 -13.88
C GLY A 96 23.45 15.48 -15.33
N ALA A 97 22.25 15.40 -15.91
CA ALA A 97 22.05 14.62 -17.11
C ALA A 97 21.76 15.51 -18.35
N SER A 98 22.68 15.52 -19.31
CA SER A 98 22.56 16.19 -20.61
C SER A 98 22.77 15.15 -21.72
N GLY A 99 21.72 14.84 -22.50
CA GLY A 99 21.77 13.85 -23.58
C GLY A 99 20.43 13.12 -23.81
N ALA A 100 20.34 12.32 -24.88
CA ALA A 100 19.13 11.58 -25.26
C ALA A 100 18.82 10.37 -24.34
N GLU A 101 19.83 9.59 -23.93
CA GLU A 101 19.68 8.52 -22.91
C GLU A 101 19.19 9.06 -21.56
N SER A 102 19.55 10.31 -21.27
CA SER A 102 19.07 11.03 -20.09
C SER A 102 17.59 11.40 -20.15
N PHE A 103 16.98 11.45 -21.34
CA PHE A 103 15.56 11.78 -21.50
C PHE A 103 14.67 10.58 -21.17
N GLU A 104 15.00 9.40 -21.68
CA GLU A 104 14.25 8.16 -21.37
C GLU A 104 14.36 7.78 -19.90
N MET A 105 15.57 7.89 -19.32
CA MET A 105 15.78 7.68 -17.89
C MET A 105 14.99 8.68 -17.04
N ARG A 106 14.96 9.98 -17.44
CA ARG A 106 14.14 11.00 -16.75
C ARG A 106 12.64 10.72 -16.86
N ARG A 107 12.16 10.24 -18.01
CA ARG A 107 10.76 9.90 -18.22
C ARG A 107 10.32 8.72 -17.33
N GLY A 108 11.12 7.65 -17.26
CA GLY A 108 10.86 6.53 -16.34
C GLY A 108 10.84 6.94 -14.87
N ILE A 109 11.78 7.79 -14.45
CA ILE A 109 11.85 8.34 -13.08
C ILE A 109 10.68 9.28 -12.77
N PHE A 110 10.23 10.07 -13.75
CA PHE A 110 9.12 11.00 -13.54
C PHE A 110 7.76 10.31 -13.44
N LEU A 111 7.55 9.24 -14.23
CA LEU A 111 6.35 8.42 -14.15
C LEU A 111 6.26 7.77 -12.76
N THR A 112 7.33 7.09 -12.34
CA THR A 112 7.43 6.43 -11.04
C THR A 112 7.27 7.39 -9.84
N ALA A 113 7.74 8.64 -9.94
CA ALA A 113 7.55 9.64 -8.87
C ALA A 113 6.07 10.01 -8.63
N ASN A 114 5.34 10.28 -9.72
CA ASN A 114 3.92 10.64 -9.62
C ASN A 114 3.08 9.45 -9.15
N ASP A 115 3.42 8.24 -9.60
CA ASP A 115 2.72 7.03 -9.19
C ASP A 115 2.97 6.72 -7.71
N LEU A 116 4.20 6.89 -7.20
CA LEU A 116 4.49 6.77 -5.78
C LEU A 116 3.72 7.81 -4.95
N GLN A 117 3.61 9.05 -5.42
CA GLN A 117 2.81 10.07 -4.73
C GLN A 117 1.32 9.72 -4.71
N ARG A 118 0.78 9.17 -5.81
CA ARG A 118 -0.61 8.68 -5.87
C ARG A 118 -0.86 7.54 -4.90
N ILE A 119 0.08 6.60 -4.81
CA ILE A 119 0.03 5.49 -3.85
C ILE A 119 0.08 6.01 -2.41
N ALA A 120 0.98 6.95 -2.10
CA ALA A 120 1.04 7.57 -0.78
C ALA A 120 -0.29 8.25 -0.39
N GLN A 121 -0.89 9.00 -1.32
CA GLN A 121 -2.21 9.60 -1.09
C GLN A 121 -3.31 8.56 -0.91
N ALA A 122 -3.27 7.45 -1.67
CA ALA A 122 -4.25 6.37 -1.54
C ALA A 122 -4.13 5.66 -0.19
N VAL A 123 -2.91 5.42 0.31
CA VAL A 123 -2.69 4.89 1.66
C VAL A 123 -3.30 5.81 2.73
N GLU A 124 -3.12 7.13 2.62
CA GLU A 124 -3.75 8.05 3.56
C GLU A 124 -5.27 8.03 3.50
N ARG A 125 -5.86 7.95 2.30
CA ARG A 125 -7.32 7.79 2.13
C ARG A 125 -7.85 6.50 2.77
N VAL A 126 -7.12 5.39 2.67
CA VAL A 126 -7.47 4.15 3.40
C VAL A 126 -7.43 4.39 4.91
N GLY A 127 -6.38 5.07 5.39
CA GLY A 127 -6.26 5.49 6.78
C GLY A 127 -7.42 6.32 7.30
N GLU A 128 -7.83 7.34 6.55
CA GLU A 128 -8.99 8.18 6.87
C GLU A 128 -10.28 7.38 6.90
N ALA A 129 -10.50 6.49 5.92
CA ALA A 129 -11.67 5.61 5.89
C ALA A 129 -11.71 4.67 7.10
N VAL A 130 -10.55 4.11 7.51
CA VAL A 130 -10.45 3.27 8.72
C VAL A 130 -10.78 4.07 9.98
N VAL A 131 -10.35 5.33 10.06
CA VAL A 131 -10.73 6.22 11.17
C VAL A 131 -12.24 6.51 11.16
N GLY A 132 -12.84 6.73 9.98
CA GLY A 132 -14.29 6.88 9.80
C GLY A 132 -15.06 5.66 10.28
N PHE A 133 -14.64 4.47 9.85
CA PHE A 133 -15.22 3.20 10.28
C PHE A 133 -15.09 2.99 11.79
N ARG A 134 -13.95 3.29 12.41
CA ARG A 134 -13.76 3.21 13.86
C ARG A 134 -14.72 4.08 14.67
N ARG A 135 -15.17 5.21 14.11
CA ARG A 135 -16.06 6.14 14.81
C ARG A 135 -17.52 5.68 14.82
N THR A 136 -17.96 4.98 13.79
CA THR A 136 -19.39 4.71 13.57
C THR A 136 -19.72 3.23 13.44
N CYS A 137 -18.76 2.38 13.10
CA CYS A 137 -18.93 0.99 12.70
C CYS A 137 -20.01 0.79 11.62
N ALA A 138 -20.33 1.84 10.84
CA ALA A 138 -21.43 1.80 9.89
C ALA A 138 -21.05 1.02 8.62
N VAL A 139 -22.03 0.36 8.01
CA VAL A 139 -21.90 -0.36 6.74
C VAL A 139 -21.33 0.54 5.64
N SER A 140 -21.79 1.79 5.56
CA SER A 140 -21.29 2.77 4.59
C SER A 140 -19.80 3.08 4.77
N GLU A 141 -19.30 3.09 6.01
CA GLU A 141 -17.89 3.30 6.31
C GLU A 141 -17.06 2.05 5.98
N MET A 142 -17.57 0.83 6.25
CA MET A 142 -16.92 -0.41 5.82
C MET A 142 -16.78 -0.46 4.30
N GLN A 143 -17.84 -0.12 3.55
CA GLN A 143 -17.80 -0.03 2.10
C GLN A 143 -16.82 1.04 1.60
N SER A 144 -16.69 2.15 2.34
CA SER A 144 -15.67 3.17 2.07
C SER A 144 -14.26 2.59 2.21
N VAL A 145 -13.97 1.87 3.31
CA VAL A 145 -12.67 1.21 3.52
C VAL A 145 -12.35 0.23 2.38
N LYS A 146 -13.28 -0.67 2.04
CA LYS A 146 -13.09 -1.63 0.94
C LYS A 146 -12.79 -0.94 -0.40
N ARG A 147 -13.55 0.10 -0.73
CA ARG A 147 -13.34 0.87 -1.97
C ARG A 147 -11.97 1.54 -2.01
N ARG A 148 -11.54 2.18 -0.92
CA ARG A 148 -10.23 2.82 -0.85
C ARG A 148 -9.08 1.81 -0.92
N CYS A 149 -9.25 0.63 -0.33
CA CYS A 149 -8.27 -0.46 -0.47
C CYS A 149 -8.20 -0.96 -1.92
N ALA A 150 -9.33 -1.11 -2.61
CA ALA A 150 -9.35 -1.50 -4.01
C ALA A 150 -8.67 -0.45 -4.91
N GLU A 151 -8.93 0.85 -4.70
CA GLU A 151 -8.24 1.95 -5.40
C GLU A 151 -6.72 1.92 -5.16
N LEU A 152 -6.29 1.68 -3.93
CA LEU A 152 -4.87 1.54 -3.58
C LEU A 152 -4.23 0.34 -4.31
N ARG A 153 -4.90 -0.82 -4.30
CA ARG A 153 -4.43 -2.01 -5.02
C ARG A 153 -4.26 -1.72 -6.50
N GLU A 154 -5.25 -1.08 -7.12
CA GLU A 154 -5.21 -0.75 -8.54
C GLU A 154 -4.00 0.14 -8.90
N HIS A 155 -3.74 1.19 -8.11
CA HIS A 155 -2.56 2.04 -8.32
C HIS A 155 -1.25 1.25 -8.18
N CYS A 156 -1.19 0.32 -7.23
CA CYS A 156 -0.02 -0.51 -7.04
C CYS A 156 0.19 -1.52 -8.16
N GLU A 157 -0.87 -2.13 -8.68
CA GLU A 157 -0.82 -3.04 -9.82
C GLU A 157 -0.38 -2.31 -11.10
N GLN A 158 -0.89 -1.11 -11.34
CA GLN A 158 -0.48 -0.26 -12.46
C GLN A 158 1.02 0.06 -12.42
N LEU A 159 1.53 0.48 -11.26
CA LEU A 159 2.96 0.77 -11.09
C LEU A 159 3.80 -0.51 -11.23
N ASN A 160 3.34 -1.64 -10.69
CA ASN A 160 4.08 -2.90 -10.80
C ASN A 160 4.18 -3.36 -12.26
N ALA A 161 3.09 -3.30 -13.03
CA ALA A 161 3.08 -3.62 -14.45
C ALA A 161 4.04 -2.71 -15.26
N ALA A 162 4.05 -1.41 -14.96
CA ALA A 162 4.95 -0.45 -15.59
C ALA A 162 6.44 -0.73 -15.27
N LEU A 163 6.74 -1.22 -14.07
CA LEU A 163 8.10 -1.59 -13.66
C LEU A 163 8.58 -2.93 -14.24
N GLU A 164 7.65 -3.85 -14.52
CA GLU A 164 7.94 -5.16 -15.14
C GLU A 164 8.08 -5.09 -16.68
N GLY A 165 7.75 -3.95 -17.29
CA GLY A 165 8.01 -3.68 -18.71
C GLY A 165 6.93 -4.20 -19.68
N GLN A 166 5.66 -4.11 -19.29
CA GLN A 166 4.52 -4.22 -20.22
C GLN A 166 4.17 -2.88 -20.87
#